data_AF-A0A4Y2HSD8-F1
#
_entry.id   AF-A0A4Y2HSD8-F1
#
_cell.length_a   1.000
_cell.length_b   1.000
_cell.length_c   1.000
_cell.angle_alpha   90.00
_cell.angle_beta   90.00
_cell.angle_gamma   90.00
#
_symmetry.space_group_name_H-M   'P 1'
#
loop_
_entity.id
_entity.type
_entity.pdbx_description
1 polymer ?
#
loop_
_entity_poly.entity_id
_entity_poly.type
_entity_poly.pdbx_seq_one_letter_code
_entity_poly.pdbx_strand_id
1 'polypeptide(L)'
;MVDNGLPTRQYQRIREQAENLNFKLYPPYHKVKESKQLCYPHGISVTETSAEITLQTLVDHTVSRICHIKFVTEKLRLSTNTTFEVIMKRVCDGSEQNRYKQKFSEDIFSDESHFSICVVPLQINSGTDDSKSVIWKNPVPSSTKYCRPIKFIFAKESTDLITTEVEKIKHQIKELEPTKIFFDD
;
A
#
# COMPACT_ATOMS: atom_id res chain seq x y z
N MET A 1 -17.28 -2.67 -0.13
CA MET A 1 -17.15 -1.27 -0.62
C MET A 1 -16.05 -1.15 -1.66
N VAL A 2 -14.79 -1.43 -1.30
CA VAL A 2 -13.63 -1.22 -2.18
C VAL A 2 -13.67 -2.10 -3.44
N ASP A 3 -13.84 -3.42 -3.30
CA ASP A 3 -13.85 -4.33 -4.48
C ASP A 3 -14.97 -4.03 -5.48
N ASN A 4 -16.10 -3.48 -5.01
CA ASN A 4 -17.25 -3.13 -5.85
C ASN A 4 -17.26 -1.65 -6.26
N GLY A 5 -16.20 -0.89 -5.97
CA GLY A 5 -16.11 0.54 -6.32
C GLY A 5 -17.20 1.42 -5.72
N LEU A 6 -17.82 1.02 -4.60
CA LEU A 6 -18.99 1.71 -4.05
C LEU A 6 -18.61 3.05 -3.40
N PRO A 7 -19.15 4.19 -3.86
CA PRO A 7 -19.07 5.46 -3.15
C PRO A 7 -19.76 5.38 -1.79
N THR A 8 -19.30 6.20 -0.84
CA THR A 8 -19.87 6.27 0.52
C THR A 8 -21.40 6.44 0.52
N ARG A 9 -21.92 7.33 -0.34
CA ARG A 9 -23.37 7.58 -0.45
C ARG A 9 -24.14 6.34 -0.92
N GLN A 10 -23.60 5.57 -1.86
CA GLN A 10 -24.26 4.34 -2.33
C GLN A 10 -24.25 3.27 -1.24
N TYR A 11 -23.13 3.11 -0.53
CA TYR A 11 -23.07 2.20 0.60
C TYR A 11 -24.07 2.53 1.70
N GLN A 12 -24.21 3.81 2.05
CA GLN A 12 -25.19 4.28 3.03
C GLN A 12 -26.62 3.96 2.59
N ARG A 13 -26.96 4.21 1.32
CA ARG A 13 -28.29 3.86 0.75
C ARG A 13 -28.57 2.37 0.79
N ILE A 14 -27.61 1.52 0.41
CA ILE A 14 -27.77 0.06 0.44
C ILE A 14 -28.03 -0.40 1.88
N ARG A 15 -27.31 0.17 2.85
CA ARG A 15 -27.52 -0.12 4.27
C ARG A 15 -28.90 0.32 4.74
N GLU A 16 -29.31 1.56 4.43
CA GLU A 16 -30.64 2.08 4.78
C GLU A 16 -31.76 1.21 4.22
N GLN A 17 -31.63 0.74 2.97
CA GLN A 17 -32.59 -0.17 2.36
C GLN A 17 -32.67 -1.52 3.09
N ALA A 18 -31.52 -2.10 3.47
CA ALA A 18 -31.49 -3.33 4.26
C ALA A 18 -32.13 -3.12 5.65
N GLU A 19 -31.86 -1.99 6.30
CA GLU A 19 -32.44 -1.63 7.60
C GLU A 19 -33.96 -1.43 7.52
N ASN A 20 -34.47 -0.82 6.44
CA ASN A 20 -35.91 -0.67 6.19
C ASN A 20 -36.62 -2.01 6.01
N LEU A 21 -35.89 -3.05 5.58
CA LEU A 21 -36.36 -4.43 5.49
C LEU A 21 -36.09 -5.23 6.78
N ASN A 22 -35.69 -4.57 7.87
CA ASN A 22 -35.29 -5.15 9.16
C ASN A 22 -34.06 -6.09 9.11
N PHE A 23 -33.21 -5.96 8.09
CA PHE A 23 -31.95 -6.70 7.98
C PHE A 23 -30.75 -5.86 8.42
N LYS A 24 -30.07 -6.28 9.50
CA LYS A 24 -28.84 -5.64 10.02
C LYS A 24 -27.57 -6.31 9.48
N LEU A 25 -27.39 -6.29 8.16
CA LEU A 25 -26.27 -6.98 7.50
C LEU A 25 -24.99 -6.14 7.41
N TYR A 26 -25.12 -4.82 7.22
CA TYR A 26 -23.99 -3.94 6.93
C TYR A 26 -23.66 -3.04 8.14
N PRO A 27 -22.37 -2.94 8.52
CA PRO A 27 -21.97 -2.04 9.60
C PRO A 27 -22.25 -0.58 9.23
N PRO A 28 -22.44 0.32 10.20
CA PRO A 28 -22.51 1.75 9.94
C PRO A 28 -21.19 2.27 9.36
N TYR A 29 -21.26 3.32 8.54
CA TYR A 29 -20.08 3.83 7.81
C TYR A 29 -18.92 4.27 8.72
N HIS A 30 -19.20 4.72 9.95
CA HIS A 30 -18.12 5.08 10.89
C HIS A 30 -17.21 3.89 11.22
N LYS A 31 -17.75 2.67 11.33
CA LYS A 31 -16.94 1.44 11.51
C LYS A 31 -16.09 1.09 10.29
N VAL A 32 -16.61 1.37 9.10
CA VAL A 32 -15.82 1.24 7.87
C VAL A 32 -14.71 2.28 7.84
N LYS A 33 -14.98 3.52 8.27
CA LYS A 33 -13.99 4.59 8.36
C LYS A 33 -12.88 4.25 9.36
N GLU A 34 -13.22 3.76 10.55
CA GLU A 34 -12.26 3.24 11.54
C GLU A 34 -11.37 2.15 10.90
N SER A 35 -11.98 1.19 10.20
CA SER A 35 -11.25 0.12 9.50
C SER A 35 -10.32 0.64 8.40
N LYS A 36 -10.71 1.70 7.68
CA LYS A 36 -9.86 2.36 6.68
C LYS A 36 -8.66 3.07 7.32
N GLN A 37 -8.86 3.71 8.46
CA GLN A 37 -7.78 4.41 9.17
C GLN A 37 -6.68 3.44 9.61
N LEU A 38 -7.04 2.24 10.07
CA LEU A 38 -6.08 1.16 10.36
C LEU A 38 -5.27 0.69 9.15
N CYS A 39 -5.68 1.05 7.93
CA CYS A 39 -4.98 0.69 6.69
C CYS A 39 -4.03 1.79 6.19
N TYR A 40 -4.04 2.97 6.80
CA TYR A 40 -3.22 4.11 6.38
C TYR A 40 -1.89 4.10 7.11
N PRO A 41 -0.76 4.06 6.39
CA PRO A 41 0.54 4.24 7.02
C PRO A 41 0.69 5.69 7.50
N HIS A 42 1.54 5.89 8.51
CA HIS A 42 1.86 7.21 9.04
C HIS A 42 2.91 7.90 8.14
N GLY A 43 3.13 9.20 8.33
CA GLY A 43 4.23 9.91 7.66
C GLY A 43 4.06 10.12 6.16
N ILE A 44 2.82 10.12 5.65
CA ILE A 44 2.54 10.48 4.26
C ILE A 44 2.69 11.99 4.11
N SER A 45 3.55 12.42 3.20
CA SER A 45 3.68 13.82 2.77
C SER A 45 2.85 14.05 1.51
N VAL A 46 2.06 15.12 1.47
CA VAL A 46 1.23 15.48 0.33
C VAL A 46 1.44 16.96 0.02
N THR A 47 1.78 17.24 -1.24
CA THR A 47 1.87 18.58 -1.81
C THR A 47 0.84 18.72 -2.94
N GLU A 48 0.75 19.90 -3.56
CA GLU A 48 -0.09 20.07 -4.74
C GLU A 48 0.38 19.24 -5.95
N THR A 49 1.66 18.90 -6.02
CA THR A 49 2.29 18.22 -7.17
C THR A 49 2.61 16.75 -6.92
N SER A 50 2.60 16.29 -5.67
CA SER A 50 3.03 14.93 -5.35
C SER A 50 2.49 14.42 -4.01
N ALA A 51 2.54 13.11 -3.84
CA ALA A 51 2.36 12.46 -2.55
C ALA A 51 3.43 11.40 -2.39
N GLU A 52 4.07 11.33 -1.23
CA GLU A 52 5.13 10.36 -0.96
C GLU A 52 5.12 9.84 0.48
N ILE A 53 5.67 8.65 0.65
CA ILE A 53 5.95 8.02 1.94
C ILE A 53 7.36 7.43 1.88
N THR A 54 8.05 7.38 3.02
CA THR A 54 9.35 6.73 3.10
C THR A 54 9.21 5.21 2.85
N LEU A 55 10.22 4.61 2.24
CA LEU A 55 10.22 3.18 1.96
C LEU A 55 10.12 2.37 3.25
N GLN A 56 10.85 2.76 4.31
CA GLN A 56 10.82 2.09 5.60
C GLN A 56 9.40 2.02 6.17
N THR A 57 8.71 3.16 6.26
CA THR A 57 7.35 3.19 6.85
C THR A 57 6.34 2.40 6.00
N LEU A 58 6.47 2.43 4.67
CA LEU A 58 5.61 1.62 3.81
C LEU A 58 5.87 0.11 3.96
N VAL A 59 7.14 -0.29 4.02
CA VAL A 59 7.55 -1.69 4.23
C VAL A 59 7.07 -2.18 5.58
N ASP A 60 7.34 -1.44 6.66
CA ASP A 60 6.93 -1.80 8.01
C ASP A 60 5.42 -2.01 8.11
N HIS A 61 4.66 -1.04 7.62
CA HIS A 61 3.21 -1.12 7.61
C HIS A 61 2.71 -2.29 6.75
N THR A 62 3.30 -2.53 5.58
CA THR A 62 2.89 -3.62 4.68
C THR A 62 3.19 -4.98 5.28
N VAL A 63 4.40 -5.19 5.80
CA VAL A 63 4.82 -6.43 6.44
C VAL A 63 4.01 -6.68 7.70
N SER A 64 3.82 -5.68 8.56
CA SER A 64 2.97 -5.79 9.75
C SER A 64 1.58 -6.28 9.40
N ARG A 65 0.93 -5.67 8.39
CA ARG A 65 -0.41 -6.11 7.97
C ARG A 65 -0.45 -7.54 7.41
N ILE A 66 0.61 -8.01 6.74
CA ILE A 66 0.68 -9.39 6.26
C ILE A 66 0.89 -10.35 7.45
N CYS A 67 1.77 -10.01 8.39
CA CYS A 67 2.06 -10.82 9.57
C CYS A 67 0.85 -11.00 10.50
N HIS A 68 -0.07 -10.03 10.53
CA HIS A 68 -1.33 -10.10 11.28
C HIS A 68 -2.45 -10.88 10.57
N ILE A 69 -2.21 -11.43 9.38
CA ILE A 69 -3.15 -12.37 8.77
C ILE A 69 -3.10 -13.67 9.58
N LYS A 70 -4.25 -14.16 10.06
CA LYS A 70 -4.36 -15.30 10.97
C LYS A 70 -3.43 -16.48 10.64
N PHE A 71 -3.49 -17.01 9.41
CA PHE A 71 -2.66 -18.16 9.01
C PHE A 71 -1.15 -17.83 8.95
N VAL A 72 -0.80 -16.57 8.69
CA VAL A 72 0.59 -16.10 8.67
C VAL A 72 1.09 -16.01 10.12
N THR A 73 0.30 -15.40 11.01
CA THR A 73 0.60 -15.34 12.45
C THR A 73 0.81 -16.72 13.04
N GLU A 74 -0.06 -17.68 12.73
CA GLU A 74 0.07 -19.07 13.19
C GLU A 74 1.37 -19.71 12.71
N LYS A 75 1.74 -19.56 11.43
CA LYS A 75 3.01 -20.06 10.91
C LYS A 75 4.23 -19.39 11.51
N LEU A 76 4.16 -18.08 11.77
CA LEU A 76 5.25 -17.33 12.42
C LEU A 76 5.45 -17.81 13.86
N ARG A 77 4.38 -18.06 14.61
CA ARG A 77 4.44 -18.58 15.99
C ARG A 77 4.97 -20.01 16.08
N LEU A 78 4.75 -20.83 15.06
CA LEU A 78 5.29 -22.20 14.97
C LEU A 78 6.75 -22.25 14.51
N SER A 79 7.27 -21.16 13.95
CA SER A 79 8.65 -21.06 13.50
C SER A 79 9.59 -20.97 14.70
N THR A 80 10.69 -21.72 14.66
CA THR A 80 11.79 -21.58 15.62
C THR A 80 12.66 -20.35 15.33
N ASN A 81 12.54 -19.78 14.13
CA ASN A 81 13.34 -18.65 13.69
C ASN A 81 12.71 -17.33 14.15
N THR A 82 13.56 -16.42 14.62
CA THR A 82 13.18 -15.06 15.04
C THR A 82 13.37 -14.03 13.92
N THR A 83 14.07 -14.40 12.85
CA THR A 83 14.34 -13.56 11.68
C THR A 83 13.69 -14.15 10.43
N PHE A 84 13.12 -13.28 9.60
CA PHE A 84 12.40 -13.65 8.39
C PHE A 84 12.87 -12.78 7.23
N GLU A 85 12.91 -13.37 6.04
CA GLU A 85 13.23 -12.64 4.82
C GLU A 85 11.93 -12.20 4.12
N VAL A 86 11.88 -10.94 3.70
CA VAL A 86 10.76 -10.41 2.91
C VAL A 86 11.26 -10.06 1.51
N ILE A 87 10.65 -10.69 0.50
CA ILE A 87 10.94 -10.40 -0.91
C ILE A 87 9.87 -9.47 -1.45
N MET A 88 10.29 -8.34 -2.01
CA MET A 88 9.42 -7.36 -2.65
C MET A 88 9.91 -7.00 -4.06
N LYS A 89 8.97 -6.69 -4.96
CA LYS A 89 9.23 -6.15 -6.30
C LYS A 89 8.94 -4.66 -6.29
N ARG A 90 9.81 -3.85 -6.88
CA ARG A 90 9.56 -2.43 -7.15
C ARG A 90 9.11 -2.25 -8.60
N VAL A 91 8.17 -1.33 -8.83
CA VAL A 91 7.63 -1.00 -10.15
C VAL A 91 7.45 0.52 -10.24
N CYS A 92 7.64 1.10 -11.41
CA CYS A 92 7.25 2.49 -11.69
C CYS A 92 6.62 2.57 -13.09
N ASP A 93 5.68 3.49 -13.27
CA ASP A 93 4.94 3.66 -14.51
C ASP A 93 4.34 5.07 -14.59
N GLY A 94 4.21 5.61 -15.80
CA GLY A 94 3.62 6.90 -16.10
C GLY A 94 2.38 6.81 -17.00
N SER A 95 1.45 7.75 -16.82
CA SER A 95 0.22 7.80 -17.62
C SER A 95 -0.31 9.23 -17.76
N GLU A 96 -0.98 9.50 -18.88
CA GLU A 96 -1.66 10.76 -19.16
C GLU A 96 -3.07 10.77 -18.55
N GLN A 97 -3.58 11.94 -18.17
CA GLN A 97 -4.90 12.08 -17.55
C GLN A 97 -5.58 13.42 -17.88
N ASN A 98 -6.87 13.50 -17.56
CA ASN A 98 -7.63 14.74 -17.70
C ASN A 98 -7.17 15.78 -16.68
N ARG A 99 -6.98 17.01 -17.16
CA ARG A 99 -6.60 18.16 -16.32
C ARG A 99 -7.78 18.68 -15.52
N TYR A 100 -7.56 18.95 -14.25
CA TYR A 100 -8.47 19.74 -13.45
C TYR A 100 -8.31 21.22 -13.79
N LYS A 101 -9.41 21.98 -13.64
CA LYS A 101 -9.40 23.44 -13.81
C LYS A 101 -8.96 24.18 -12.53
N GLN A 102 -8.27 23.49 -11.63
CA GLN A 102 -7.76 24.06 -10.39
C GLN A 102 -6.40 24.71 -10.69
N LYS A 103 -6.20 25.94 -10.22
CA LYS A 103 -4.93 26.64 -10.40
C LYS A 103 -3.88 26.08 -9.40
N PHE A 104 -2.68 25.82 -9.90
CA PHE A 104 -1.51 25.53 -9.07
C PHE A 104 -0.93 26.81 -8.45
N SER A 105 -0.09 26.64 -7.42
CA SER A 105 0.65 27.75 -6.84
C SER A 105 1.62 28.40 -7.84
N GLU A 106 2.21 27.59 -8.74
CA GLU A 106 3.11 28.02 -9.80
C GLU A 106 2.61 27.57 -11.19
N ASP A 107 2.76 28.44 -12.19
CA ASP A 107 2.26 28.20 -13.56
C ASP A 107 3.09 27.14 -14.33
N ILE A 108 4.21 26.67 -13.77
CA ILE A 108 5.05 25.61 -14.34
C ILE A 108 4.48 24.21 -14.09
N PHE A 109 3.55 24.06 -13.14
CA PHE A 109 2.99 22.76 -12.78
C PHE A 109 1.77 22.41 -13.65
N SER A 110 1.61 21.11 -13.89
CA SER A 110 0.50 20.54 -14.66
C SER A 110 0.15 19.15 -14.12
N ASP A 111 -1.15 18.84 -14.07
CA ASP A 111 -1.70 17.52 -13.74
C ASP A 111 -2.00 16.67 -14.97
N GLU A 112 -1.59 17.08 -16.18
CA GLU A 112 -1.89 16.35 -17.42
C GLU A 112 -1.30 14.95 -17.50
N SER A 113 -0.26 14.69 -16.71
CA SER A 113 0.41 13.39 -16.62
C SER A 113 0.73 13.11 -15.17
N HIS A 114 0.80 11.82 -14.84
CA HIS A 114 1.32 11.38 -13.57
C HIS A 114 2.34 10.26 -13.74
N PHE A 115 3.26 10.19 -12.78
CA PHE A 115 4.23 9.14 -12.64
C PHE A 115 4.11 8.55 -11.23
N SER A 116 4.13 7.23 -11.14
CA SER A 116 3.97 6.53 -9.88
C SER A 116 5.08 5.50 -9.65
N ILE A 117 5.44 5.32 -8.39
CA ILE A 117 6.41 4.32 -7.94
C ILE A 117 5.74 3.49 -6.86
N CYS A 118 5.75 2.18 -7.04
CA CYS A 118 5.10 1.23 -6.16
C CYS A 118 6.05 0.10 -5.74
N VAL A 119 5.71 -0.57 -4.65
CA VAL A 119 6.26 -1.87 -4.25
C VAL A 119 5.17 -2.92 -4.11
N VAL A 120 5.51 -4.15 -4.44
CA VAL A 120 4.62 -5.30 -4.37
C VAL A 120 5.29 -6.35 -3.47
N PRO A 121 4.71 -6.70 -2.31
CA PRO A 121 5.21 -7.80 -1.52
C PRO A 121 5.00 -9.11 -2.27
N LEU A 122 6.04 -9.95 -2.36
CA LEU A 122 5.99 -11.22 -3.07
C LEU A 122 5.95 -12.41 -2.11
N GLN A 123 6.88 -12.46 -1.14
CA GLN A 123 7.03 -13.61 -0.23
C GLN A 123 7.56 -13.18 1.13
N ILE A 124 7.22 -13.96 2.16
CA ILE A 124 7.88 -13.98 3.47
C ILE A 124 8.40 -15.39 3.71
N ASN A 125 9.69 -15.53 3.99
CA ASN A 125 10.38 -16.79 4.18
C ASN A 125 10.93 -16.93 5.61
N SER A 126 10.99 -18.16 6.12
CA SER A 126 11.45 -18.46 7.49
C SER A 126 12.94 -18.27 7.73
N GLY A 127 13.76 -18.00 6.71
CA GLY A 127 15.20 -17.84 6.85
C GLY A 127 15.86 -17.56 5.50
N THR A 128 17.17 -17.30 5.53
CA THR A 128 17.99 -16.95 4.36
C THR A 128 18.65 -18.15 3.67
N ASP A 129 18.59 -19.33 4.28
CA ASP A 129 19.36 -20.50 3.87
C ASP A 129 18.51 -21.49 3.04
N ASP A 130 19.14 -22.56 2.53
CA ASP A 130 18.49 -23.57 1.68
C ASP A 130 17.33 -24.32 2.36
N SER A 131 17.19 -24.23 3.69
CA SER A 131 16.04 -24.74 4.45
C SER A 131 14.83 -23.79 4.49
N LYS A 132 14.83 -22.72 3.67
CA LYS A 132 13.75 -21.71 3.70
C LYS A 132 12.38 -22.33 3.45
N SER A 133 11.47 -22.10 4.39
CA SER A 133 10.05 -22.41 4.22
C SER A 133 9.30 -21.12 3.90
N VAL A 134 8.32 -21.22 2.99
CA VAL A 134 7.49 -20.08 2.62
C VAL A 134 6.38 -19.92 3.65
N ILE A 135 6.46 -18.83 4.43
CA ILE A 135 5.45 -18.46 5.42
C ILE A 135 4.24 -17.88 4.67
N TRP A 136 4.49 -16.91 3.81
CA TRP A 136 3.47 -16.24 3.01
C TRP A 136 3.95 -16.04 1.58
N LYS A 137 3.03 -16.18 0.62
CA LYS A 137 3.27 -15.89 -0.79
C LYS A 137 2.08 -15.10 -1.33
N ASN A 138 2.38 -14.04 -2.07
CA ASN A 138 1.36 -13.25 -2.73
C ASN A 138 0.58 -14.12 -3.72
N PRO A 139 -0.75 -14.27 -3.57
CA PRO A 139 -1.55 -15.12 -4.45
C PRO A 139 -1.71 -14.53 -5.86
N VAL A 140 -1.55 -13.22 -6.04
CA VAL A 140 -1.74 -12.51 -7.31
C VAL A 140 -0.68 -11.41 -7.50
N PRO A 141 0.59 -11.76 -7.77
CA PRO A 141 1.73 -10.83 -7.75
C PRO A 141 1.74 -9.77 -8.88
N SER A 142 0.86 -9.93 -9.86
CA SER A 142 0.65 -8.95 -10.96
C SER A 142 -0.66 -8.17 -10.80
N SER A 143 -1.42 -8.38 -9.72
CA SER A 143 -2.66 -7.63 -9.47
C SER A 143 -2.37 -6.27 -8.82
N THR A 144 -3.16 -5.27 -9.19
CA THR A 144 -3.18 -3.96 -8.54
C THR A 144 -3.50 -4.03 -7.05
N LYS A 145 -4.16 -5.09 -6.57
CA LYS A 145 -4.54 -5.26 -5.15
C LYS A 145 -3.36 -5.25 -4.17
N TYR A 146 -2.17 -5.66 -4.63
CA TYR A 146 -0.95 -5.68 -3.82
C TYR A 146 0.08 -4.63 -4.26
N CYS A 147 -0.27 -3.76 -5.20
CA CYS A 147 0.61 -2.68 -5.65
C CYS A 147 0.52 -1.51 -4.67
N ARG A 148 1.52 -1.37 -3.81
CA ARG A 148 1.57 -0.38 -2.73
C ARG A 148 2.29 0.88 -3.23
N PRO A 149 1.62 2.04 -3.36
CA PRO A 149 2.27 3.26 -3.82
C PRO A 149 3.23 3.80 -2.76
N ILE A 150 4.46 4.10 -3.20
CA ILE A 150 5.48 4.84 -2.46
C ILE A 150 5.37 6.32 -2.79
N LYS A 151 5.28 6.61 -4.09
CA LYS A 151 5.28 7.98 -4.59
C LYS A 151 4.36 8.13 -5.78
N PHE A 152 3.68 9.26 -5.82
CA PHE A 152 2.87 9.73 -6.92
C PHE A 152 3.29 11.16 -7.23
N ILE A 153 3.48 11.50 -8.50
CA ILE A 153 3.94 12.81 -8.95
C ILE A 153 3.12 13.22 -10.17
N PHE A 154 2.65 14.45 -10.22
CA PHE A 154 2.15 15.06 -11.45
C PHE A 154 3.33 15.50 -12.32
N ALA A 155 3.80 14.58 -13.16
CA ALA A 155 4.88 14.79 -14.11
C ALA A 155 4.76 13.77 -15.24
N LYS A 156 5.19 14.18 -16.44
CA LYS A 156 5.34 13.25 -17.57
C LYS A 156 6.54 12.35 -17.35
N GLU A 157 6.38 11.08 -17.65
CA GLU A 157 7.47 10.10 -17.58
C GLU A 157 8.63 10.52 -18.50
N SER A 158 9.84 10.53 -17.95
CA SER A 158 11.08 10.83 -18.67
C SER A 158 12.23 10.01 -18.08
N THR A 159 13.29 9.80 -18.88
CA THR A 159 14.49 9.07 -18.44
C THR A 159 15.12 9.71 -17.20
N ASP A 160 15.14 11.04 -17.14
CA ASP A 160 15.73 11.79 -16.02
C ASP A 160 14.89 11.64 -14.75
N LEU A 161 13.56 11.69 -14.87
CA LEU A 161 12.65 11.47 -13.75
C LEU A 161 12.80 10.05 -13.20
N ILE A 162 12.79 9.05 -14.09
CA ILE A 162 12.96 7.64 -13.71
C ILE A 162 14.29 7.46 -12.99
N THR A 163 15.39 7.92 -13.59
CA THR A 163 16.74 7.75 -13.02
C THR A 163 16.83 8.40 -11.65
N THR A 164 16.35 9.64 -11.53
CA THR A 164 16.39 10.39 -10.27
C THR A 164 15.61 9.68 -9.17
N GLU A 165 14.37 9.27 -9.44
CA GLU A 165 13.55 8.64 -8.41
C GLU A 165 13.98 7.20 -8.11
N VAL A 166 14.48 6.45 -9.09
CA VAL A 166 15.08 5.13 -8.87
C VAL A 166 16.30 5.22 -7.95
N GLU A 167 17.19 6.20 -8.15
CA GLU A 167 18.36 6.39 -7.29
C GLU A 167 17.97 6.80 -5.87
N LYS A 168 16.95 7.67 -5.69
CA LYS A 168 16.40 8.00 -4.37
C LYS A 168 15.90 6.75 -3.64
N ILE A 169 15.16 5.88 -4.33
CA ILE A 169 14.67 4.64 -3.71
C ILE A 169 15.82 3.67 -3.43
N LYS A 170 16.81 3.55 -4.31
CA LYS A 170 18.01 2.73 -4.03
C LYS A 170 18.77 3.21 -2.80
N HIS A 171 18.86 4.52 -2.60
CA HIS A 171 19.45 5.08 -1.38
C HIS A 171 18.64 4.67 -0.14
N GLN A 172 17.32 4.84 -0.16
CA GLN A 172 16.46 4.39 0.94
C GLN A 172 16.58 2.88 1.21
N ILE A 173 16.73 2.05 0.16
CA ILE A 173 16.96 0.60 0.32
C ILE A 173 18.23 0.30 1.13
N LYS A 174 19.31 1.07 0.93
CA LYS A 174 20.58 0.88 1.67
C LYS A 174 20.45 1.24 3.15
N GLU A 175 19.49 2.09 3.49
CA GLU A 175 19.25 2.58 4.85
C GLU A 175 18.11 1.82 5.55
N LEU A 176 17.52 0.81 4.91
CA LEU A 176 16.44 0.03 5.50
C LEU A 176 16.92 -0.73 6.74
N GLU A 177 16.13 -0.63 7.79
CA GLU A 177 16.27 -1.44 8.99
C GLU A 177 15.25 -2.59 8.99
N PRO A 178 15.56 -3.72 9.66
CA PRO A 178 14.60 -4.81 9.82
C PRO A 178 13.29 -4.36 10.48
N THR A 179 12.16 -4.63 9.83
CA THR A 179 10.83 -4.41 10.40
C THR A 179 10.65 -5.23 11.68
N LYS A 180 10.28 -4.57 12.77
CA LYS A 180 9.96 -5.23 14.05
C LYS A 180 8.46 -5.50 14.13
N ILE A 181 8.09 -6.75 14.39
CA ILE A 181 6.70 -7.19 14.54
C ILE A 181 6.45 -7.61 15.98
N PHE A 182 5.37 -7.12 16.55
CA PHE A 182 4.88 -7.49 17.88
C PHE A 182 3.50 -8.12 17.71
N PHE A 183 3.24 -9.19 18.45
CA PHE A 183 1.93 -9.82 18.54
C PHE A 183 1.43 -9.60 19.96
N ASP A 184 0.20 -9.12 20.10
CA ASP A 184 -0.48 -9.13 21.40
C ASP A 184 -0.78 -10.59 21.78
N ASP A 185 -0.50 -10.95 23.04
CA ASP A 185 -0.78 -12.28 23.60
C ASP A 185 -2.28 -12.50 23.85
#